data_AF-A0A443HJ49-F1
#
_entry.id   AF-A0A443HJ49-F1
#
_cell.length_a   1.000
_cell.length_b   1.000
_cell.length_c   1.000
_cell.angle_alpha   90.00
_cell.angle_beta   90.00
_cell.angle_gamma   90.00
#
_symmetry.space_group_name_H-M   'P 1'
#
loop_
_entity.id
_entity.type
_entity.pdbx_description
1 polymer ?
#
loop_
_entity_poly.entity_id
_entity_poly.type
_entity_poly.pdbx_seq_one_letter_code
_entity_poly.pdbx_strand_id
1 'polypeptide(L)'
;MRSIFNTKGLLAAWIGLSTTAQLWPGVSAQWTMRNIVLDSVSCDTAATNYLAKAIYNIQSMLYSTISGLSTIKDNLGKAREDLEAADRAKLDLFMAMYGIFDPVDTDAISTAQTTVDTVATFANQLLGGLENDALEIGVCCNNDHLREIKGVYPVVYRSTVYPDMLLIPAEDNCDGNLRAMMQETTTFTRDIMTICPDSLPMTNPDTEYEEAWIAHIDQYDTGSLTGIQGEYMDDIVATTGEVTLLHELTHTESFFGASGVLEDMFTSEEENAYRWEKCFDLADNPETRANAVKNAETFAYFSAGKYDSVCIGLRKK
;
A
#
# COMPACT_ATOMS: atom_id res chain seq x y z
N MET A 1 -67.16 51.59 13.03
CA MET A 1 -66.51 52.71 13.75
C MET A 1 -65.70 52.14 14.89
N ARG A 2 -64.51 52.73 15.12
CA ARG A 2 -63.44 52.37 16.08
C ARG A 2 -62.38 51.38 15.57
N SER A 3 -61.44 52.00 14.86
CA SER A 3 -60.02 51.65 14.77
C SER A 3 -59.35 51.85 16.15
N ILE A 4 -58.42 50.96 16.52
CA ILE A 4 -57.22 51.28 17.31
C ILE A 4 -56.04 50.44 16.79
N PHE A 5 -54.97 51.13 16.38
CA PHE A 5 -53.62 50.68 16.04
C PHE A 5 -52.90 50.04 17.26
N ASN A 6 -51.98 49.09 17.09
CA ASN A 6 -50.54 49.36 16.90
C ASN A 6 -49.62 48.12 17.13
N THR A 7 -48.86 47.80 16.07
CA THR A 7 -47.40 47.49 16.00
C THR A 7 -46.72 46.27 16.66
N LYS A 8 -45.91 45.64 15.79
CA LYS A 8 -44.60 44.97 15.94
C LYS A 8 -44.60 43.44 16.00
N GLY A 9 -44.08 42.86 14.91
CA GLY A 9 -43.69 41.45 14.80
C GLY A 9 -43.25 41.12 13.38
N LEU A 10 -42.15 41.72 12.92
CA LEU A 10 -41.47 41.33 11.67
C LEU A 10 -40.92 39.91 11.84
N LEU A 11 -41.51 38.93 11.14
CA LEU A 11 -40.90 37.63 10.88
C LEU A 11 -40.05 37.77 9.62
N ALA A 12 -38.74 37.92 9.82
CA ALA A 12 -37.76 37.77 8.76
C ALA A 12 -37.71 36.29 8.36
N ALA A 13 -38.19 35.97 7.17
CA ALA A 13 -38.01 34.66 6.57
C ALA A 13 -36.55 34.49 6.14
N TRP A 14 -35.78 33.76 6.94
CA TRP A 14 -34.49 33.21 6.51
C TRP A 14 -34.76 32.01 5.60
N ILE A 15 -34.56 32.19 4.31
CA ILE A 15 -34.40 31.08 3.36
C ILE A 15 -32.96 30.60 3.51
N GLY A 16 -32.75 29.65 4.41
CA GLY A 16 -31.53 28.87 4.46
C GLY A 16 -31.62 27.75 3.43
N LEU A 17 -30.94 27.90 2.30
CA LEU A 17 -30.56 26.77 1.46
C LEU A 17 -29.65 25.86 2.29
N SER A 18 -30.19 24.75 2.78
CA SER A 18 -29.38 23.65 3.31
C SER A 18 -28.92 22.80 2.12
N THR A 19 -27.87 23.26 1.44
CA THR A 19 -26.97 22.36 0.72
C THR A 19 -26.19 21.59 1.79
N THR A 20 -26.61 20.37 2.09
CA THR A 20 -25.80 19.40 2.80
C THR A 20 -24.66 18.96 1.86
N ALA A 21 -23.66 19.82 1.72
CA ALA A 21 -22.31 19.35 1.48
C ALA A 21 -21.93 18.57 2.74
N GLN A 22 -21.79 17.25 2.63
CA GLN A 22 -21.02 16.45 3.57
C GLN A 22 -19.58 16.97 3.49
N LEU A 23 -19.34 18.07 4.21
CA LEU A 23 -18.02 18.50 4.61
C LEU A 23 -17.48 17.35 5.45
N TRP A 24 -16.53 16.62 4.89
CA TRP A 24 -15.60 15.82 5.67
C TRP A 24 -15.16 16.69 6.84
N PRO A 25 -15.18 16.20 8.10
CA PRO A 25 -14.44 16.90 9.12
C PRO A 25 -13.01 16.91 8.61
N GLY A 26 -12.55 18.10 8.22
CA GLY A 26 -11.16 18.38 7.96
C GLY A 26 -10.43 18.12 9.26
N VAL A 27 -10.08 16.86 9.49
CA VAL A 27 -8.99 16.51 10.34
C VAL A 27 -7.80 16.96 9.51
N SER A 28 -7.38 18.20 9.74
CA SER A 28 -5.97 18.49 9.87
C SER A 28 -5.45 17.63 11.03
N ALA A 29 -5.48 16.30 10.87
CA ALA A 29 -4.62 15.39 11.59
C ALA A 29 -3.27 15.82 11.07
N GLN A 30 -2.70 16.80 11.76
CA GLN A 30 -1.41 17.33 11.48
C GLN A 30 -0.52 16.10 11.51
N TRP A 31 -0.03 15.73 10.33
CA TRP A 31 0.90 14.65 10.14
C TRP A 31 2.02 14.89 11.13
N THR A 32 2.02 14.13 12.22
CA THR A 32 2.99 14.24 13.30
C THR A 32 3.79 12.95 13.38
N MET A 33 3.97 12.29 12.21
CA MET A 33 5.12 11.41 12.06
C MET A 33 6.34 12.30 11.98
N ARG A 34 7.08 12.36 13.09
CA ARG A 34 8.35 13.09 13.18
C ARG A 34 9.48 12.29 12.54
N ASN A 35 9.30 10.98 12.40
CA ASN A 35 10.35 10.07 11.97
C ASN A 35 10.22 9.66 10.49
N ILE A 36 9.05 9.83 9.85
CA ILE A 36 8.95 9.89 8.38
C ILE A 36 9.11 11.36 7.96
N VAL A 37 10.33 11.73 7.55
CA VAL A 37 10.73 13.10 7.28
C VAL A 37 10.73 13.38 5.78
N LEU A 38 9.80 14.23 5.33
CA LEU A 38 9.76 14.70 3.95
C LEU A 38 10.88 15.71 3.69
N ASP A 39 11.63 15.53 2.61
CA ASP A 39 12.58 16.53 2.14
C ASP A 39 11.82 17.73 1.55
N SER A 40 11.83 18.84 2.29
CA SER A 40 11.11 20.07 1.91
C SER A 40 11.58 20.71 0.60
N VAL A 41 12.71 20.28 0.05
CA VAL A 41 13.23 20.78 -1.24
C VAL A 41 12.59 20.03 -2.41
N SER A 42 12.46 18.71 -2.31
CA SER A 42 11.87 17.86 -3.35
C SER A 42 10.35 17.68 -3.21
N CYS A 43 9.81 17.69 -2.00
CA CYS A 43 8.39 17.46 -1.73
C CYS A 43 7.61 18.77 -1.63
N ASP A 44 6.81 19.07 -2.65
CA ASP A 44 5.90 20.23 -2.62
C ASP A 44 4.67 19.99 -1.72
N THR A 45 3.77 20.97 -1.63
CA THR A 45 2.55 20.86 -0.82
C THR A 45 1.60 19.79 -1.33
N ALA A 46 1.50 19.57 -2.65
CA ALA A 46 0.61 18.55 -3.20
C ALA A 46 1.13 17.15 -2.88
N ALA A 47 2.43 16.90 -3.10
CA ALA A 47 3.11 15.67 -2.71
C ALA A 47 2.95 15.40 -1.22
N THR A 48 3.18 16.40 -0.37
CA THR A 48 3.03 16.29 1.09
C THR A 48 1.60 15.87 1.48
N ASN A 49 0.58 16.50 0.89
CA ASN A 49 -0.82 16.16 1.19
C ASN A 49 -1.19 14.76 0.68
N TYR A 50 -0.70 14.39 -0.50
CA TYR A 50 -0.90 13.06 -1.08
C TYR A 50 -0.32 11.98 -0.17
N LEU A 51 0.97 12.08 0.15
CA LEU A 51 1.66 11.13 1.03
C LEU A 51 1.00 11.06 2.39
N ALA A 52 0.49 12.20 2.87
CA ALA A 52 -0.19 12.22 4.14
C ALA A 52 -1.43 11.32 4.18
N LYS A 53 -2.23 11.38 3.12
CA LYS A 53 -3.40 10.54 2.92
C LYS A 53 -3.03 9.09 2.60
N ALA A 54 -1.98 8.87 1.81
CA ALA A 54 -1.53 7.54 1.45
C ALA A 54 -1.09 6.72 2.68
N ILE A 55 -0.30 7.28 3.60
CA ILE A 55 0.08 6.55 4.82
C ILE A 55 -1.14 6.26 5.72
N TYR A 56 -2.09 7.19 5.83
CA TYR A 56 -3.33 6.93 6.56
C TYR A 56 -4.11 5.74 5.95
N ASN A 57 -4.18 5.69 4.61
CA ASN A 57 -4.83 4.59 3.91
C ASN A 57 -4.06 3.27 4.10
N ILE A 58 -2.72 3.28 4.11
CA ILE A 58 -1.89 2.12 4.44
C ILE A 58 -2.17 1.60 5.85
N GLN A 59 -2.28 2.46 6.85
CA GLN A 59 -2.67 2.05 8.20
C GLN A 59 -4.04 1.34 8.19
N SER A 60 -5.02 1.88 7.45
CA SER A 60 -6.34 1.26 7.26
C SER A 60 -6.26 -0.11 6.56
N MET A 61 -5.42 -0.25 5.53
CA MET A 61 -5.15 -1.52 4.85
C MET A 61 -4.57 -2.55 5.83
N LEU A 62 -3.58 -2.16 6.65
CA LEU A 62 -2.96 -3.04 7.65
C LEU A 62 -3.96 -3.47 8.74
N TYR A 63 -4.79 -2.55 9.25
CA TYR A 63 -5.88 -2.89 10.16
C TYR A 63 -6.82 -3.95 9.59
N SER A 64 -7.23 -3.77 8.33
CA SER A 64 -8.08 -4.73 7.64
C SER A 64 -7.38 -6.06 7.40
N THR A 65 -6.10 -6.03 7.06
CA THR A 65 -5.25 -7.22 6.86
C THR A 65 -5.20 -8.05 8.13
N ILE A 66 -4.91 -7.43 9.28
CA ILE A 66 -4.83 -8.10 10.58
C ILE A 66 -6.17 -8.74 10.95
N SER A 67 -7.27 -8.01 10.78
CA SER A 67 -8.64 -8.53 11.00
C SER A 67 -8.97 -9.70 10.06
N GLY A 68 -8.60 -9.58 8.78
CA GLY A 68 -8.78 -10.60 7.77
C GLY A 68 -8.00 -11.88 8.09
N LEU A 69 -6.75 -11.76 8.52
CA LEU A 69 -5.90 -12.89 8.91
C LEU A 69 -6.47 -13.66 10.10
N SER A 70 -7.07 -12.98 11.09
CA SER A 70 -7.80 -13.66 12.17
C SER A 70 -8.98 -14.47 11.63
N THR A 71 -9.71 -13.93 10.66
CA THR A 71 -10.82 -14.65 10.02
C THR A 71 -10.31 -15.86 9.23
N ILE A 72 -9.23 -15.70 8.47
CA ILE A 72 -8.62 -16.78 7.68
C ILE A 72 -8.19 -17.92 8.60
N LYS A 73 -7.49 -17.59 9.69
CA LYS A 73 -7.05 -18.51 10.74
C LYS A 73 -8.18 -19.40 11.26
N ASP A 74 -9.32 -18.80 11.57
CA ASP A 74 -10.50 -19.50 12.09
C ASP A 74 -11.20 -20.42 11.06
N ASN A 75 -10.79 -20.34 9.78
CA ASN A 75 -11.44 -21.01 8.66
C ASN A 75 -10.53 -21.93 7.83
N LEU A 76 -9.23 -22.06 8.14
CA LEU A 76 -8.28 -22.88 7.35
C LEU A 76 -8.70 -24.36 7.16
N GLY A 77 -9.40 -24.95 8.14
CA GLY A 77 -9.85 -26.34 8.09
C GLY A 77 -11.31 -26.54 7.63
N LYS A 78 -11.92 -25.53 7.01
CA LYS A 78 -13.32 -25.59 6.55
C LYS A 78 -13.39 -25.70 5.04
N ALA A 79 -14.36 -26.45 4.53
CA ALA A 79 -14.64 -26.50 3.10
C ALA A 79 -15.12 -25.13 2.59
N ARG A 80 -14.71 -24.75 1.38
CA ARG A 80 -15.00 -23.41 0.82
C ARG A 80 -16.51 -23.17 0.66
N GLU A 81 -17.28 -24.21 0.38
CA GLU A 81 -18.74 -24.17 0.25
C GLU A 81 -19.47 -23.87 1.56
N ASP A 82 -18.83 -24.14 2.71
CA ASP A 82 -19.41 -23.93 4.04
C ASP A 82 -19.11 -22.53 4.61
N LEU A 83 -18.34 -21.72 3.88
CA LEU A 83 -17.96 -20.37 4.28
C LEU A 83 -18.95 -19.33 3.75
N GLU A 84 -19.26 -18.35 4.59
CA GLU A 84 -19.93 -17.12 4.17
C GLU A 84 -19.12 -16.43 3.07
N ALA A 85 -19.81 -15.74 2.16
CA ALA A 85 -19.18 -15.18 0.96
C ALA A 85 -17.96 -14.29 1.27
N ALA A 86 -18.05 -13.47 2.32
CA ALA A 86 -16.97 -12.58 2.74
C ALA A 86 -15.75 -13.32 3.30
N ASP A 87 -15.97 -14.41 4.05
CA ASP A 87 -14.88 -15.19 4.66
C ASP A 87 -14.21 -16.08 3.63
N ARG A 88 -14.99 -16.64 2.70
CA ARG A 88 -14.48 -17.34 1.53
C ARG A 88 -13.58 -16.44 0.70
N ALA A 89 -13.97 -15.19 0.46
CA ALA A 89 -13.18 -14.27 -0.35
C ALA A 89 -11.82 -13.94 0.29
N LYS A 90 -11.78 -13.72 1.61
CA LYS A 90 -10.51 -13.54 2.35
C LYS A 90 -9.60 -14.77 2.24
N LEU A 91 -10.19 -15.97 2.37
CA LEU A 91 -9.45 -17.22 2.25
C LEU A 91 -8.92 -17.42 0.82
N ASP A 92 -9.74 -17.16 -0.19
CA ASP A 92 -9.35 -17.28 -1.60
C ASP A 92 -8.21 -16.32 -1.96
N LEU A 93 -8.27 -15.06 -1.49
CA LEU A 93 -7.19 -14.09 -1.63
C LEU A 93 -5.90 -14.58 -0.96
N PHE A 94 -5.99 -15.10 0.27
CA PHE A 94 -4.84 -15.64 0.98
C PHE A 94 -4.21 -16.81 0.21
N MET A 95 -5.03 -17.73 -0.31
CA MET A 95 -4.55 -18.86 -1.12
C MET A 95 -3.95 -18.42 -2.44
N ALA A 96 -4.48 -17.35 -3.05
CA ALA A 96 -3.92 -16.78 -4.27
C ALA A 96 -2.54 -16.14 -4.03
N MET A 97 -2.34 -15.47 -2.90
CA MET A 97 -1.09 -14.74 -2.59
C MET A 97 -0.04 -15.60 -1.89
N TYR A 98 -0.43 -16.63 -1.14
CA TYR A 98 0.49 -17.43 -0.33
C TYR A 98 0.44 -18.94 -0.59
N GLY A 99 -0.36 -19.35 -1.56
CA GLY A 99 -0.37 -20.70 -2.11
C GLY A 99 -1.62 -21.49 -1.75
N ILE A 100 -2.09 -22.26 -2.72
CA ILE A 100 -3.24 -23.15 -2.57
C ILE A 100 -2.87 -24.33 -1.68
N PHE A 101 -3.76 -24.65 -0.74
CA PHE A 101 -3.66 -25.79 0.17
C PHE A 101 -4.99 -26.54 0.26
N ASP A 102 -4.92 -27.82 0.66
CA ASP A 102 -6.10 -28.66 0.87
C ASP A 102 -6.63 -28.46 2.30
N PRO A 103 -7.91 -28.02 2.49
CA PRO A 103 -8.49 -27.81 3.82
C PRO A 103 -8.79 -29.10 4.60
N VAL A 104 -8.50 -30.29 4.05
CA VAL A 104 -8.55 -31.56 4.79
C VAL A 104 -7.16 -32.13 5.12
N ASP A 105 -6.10 -31.59 4.54
CA ASP A 105 -4.71 -32.00 4.82
C ASP A 105 -4.19 -31.24 6.04
N THR A 106 -3.97 -31.95 7.15
CA THR A 106 -3.51 -31.37 8.41
C THR A 106 -2.14 -30.71 8.31
N ASP A 107 -1.24 -31.25 7.48
CA ASP A 107 0.11 -30.70 7.32
C ASP A 107 0.07 -29.42 6.47
N ALA A 108 -0.78 -29.40 5.44
CA ALA A 108 -1.03 -28.22 4.63
C ALA A 108 -1.69 -27.09 5.44
N ILE A 109 -2.68 -27.42 6.29
CA ILE A 109 -3.29 -26.47 7.23
C ILE A 109 -2.26 -25.93 8.22
N SER A 110 -1.40 -26.77 8.79
CA SER A 110 -0.35 -26.33 9.72
C SER A 110 0.64 -25.37 9.04
N THR A 111 0.95 -25.61 7.77
CA THR A 111 1.81 -24.73 6.97
C THR A 111 1.11 -23.39 6.72
N ALA A 112 -0.14 -23.41 6.26
CA ALA A 112 -0.95 -22.21 6.06
C ALA A 112 -1.10 -21.39 7.35
N GLN A 113 -1.30 -22.05 8.50
CA GLN A 113 -1.37 -21.42 9.81
C GLN A 113 -0.07 -20.68 10.16
N THR A 114 1.07 -21.31 9.90
CA THR A 114 2.39 -20.70 10.12
C THR A 114 2.58 -19.47 9.25
N THR A 115 2.14 -19.54 7.99
CA THR A 115 2.16 -18.39 7.07
C THR A 115 1.26 -17.26 7.57
N VAL A 116 0.02 -17.56 7.98
CA VAL A 116 -0.90 -16.56 8.56
C VAL A 116 -0.27 -15.88 9.77
N ASP A 117 0.34 -16.63 10.69
CA ASP A 117 0.98 -16.08 11.89
C ASP A 117 2.20 -15.23 11.55
N THR A 118 2.95 -15.59 10.51
CA THR A 118 4.10 -14.81 10.02
C THR A 118 3.65 -13.47 9.43
N VAL A 119 2.71 -13.50 8.49
CA VAL A 119 2.15 -12.30 7.85
C VAL A 119 1.47 -11.40 8.88
N ALA A 120 0.72 -11.98 9.84
CA ALA A 120 0.08 -11.23 10.91
C ALA A 120 1.11 -10.56 11.82
N THR A 121 2.19 -11.24 12.16
CA THR A 121 3.29 -10.68 12.97
C THR A 121 3.89 -9.47 12.27
N PHE A 122 4.23 -9.61 10.99
CA PHE A 122 4.80 -8.53 10.18
C PHE A 122 3.83 -7.33 10.07
N ALA A 123 2.56 -7.58 9.73
CA ALA A 123 1.55 -6.54 9.62
C ALA A 123 1.34 -5.77 10.94
N ASN A 124 1.30 -6.47 12.09
CA ASN A 124 1.19 -5.83 13.40
C ASN A 124 2.45 -5.01 13.73
N GLN A 125 3.64 -5.50 13.39
CA GLN A 125 4.88 -4.76 13.62
C GLN A 125 4.92 -3.48 12.78
N LEU A 126 4.61 -3.54 11.48
CA LEU A 126 4.57 -2.38 10.61
C LEU A 126 3.52 -1.37 11.06
N LEU A 127 2.29 -1.82 11.35
CA LEU A 127 1.23 -0.94 11.84
C LEU A 127 1.64 -0.27 13.16
N GLY A 128 2.18 -1.04 14.11
CA GLY A 128 2.70 -0.52 15.36
C GLY A 128 3.81 0.50 15.13
N GLY A 129 4.69 0.29 14.16
CA GLY A 129 5.71 1.26 13.78
C GLY A 129 5.12 2.57 13.27
N LEU A 130 4.13 2.51 12.37
CA LEU A 130 3.47 3.69 11.82
C LEU A 130 2.69 4.47 12.89
N GLU A 131 1.99 3.78 13.78
CA GLU A 131 1.18 4.42 14.84
C GLU A 131 2.02 5.04 15.95
N ASN A 132 3.18 4.43 16.25
CA ASN A 132 4.08 4.91 17.29
C ASN A 132 5.17 5.84 16.75
N ASP A 133 5.08 6.25 15.47
CA ASP A 133 6.07 7.12 14.83
C ASP A 133 7.50 6.55 15.00
N ALA A 134 7.67 5.26 14.74
CA ALA A 134 8.91 4.53 15.00
C ALA A 134 9.75 4.22 13.74
N LEU A 135 9.21 4.50 12.54
CA LEU A 135 9.95 4.35 11.28
C LEU A 135 10.77 5.62 11.04
N GLU A 136 12.10 5.51 11.07
CA GLU A 136 13.04 6.61 10.80
C GLU A 136 13.39 6.66 9.30
N ILE A 137 12.48 7.19 8.49
CA ILE A 137 12.59 7.23 7.03
C ILE A 137 12.72 8.66 6.52
N GLY A 138 13.74 8.93 5.71
CA GLY A 138 13.78 10.14 4.88
C GLY A 138 13.03 9.92 3.58
N VAL A 139 12.17 10.86 3.17
CA VAL A 139 11.42 10.77 1.91
C VAL A 139 11.83 11.87 0.96
N CYS A 140 12.31 11.49 -0.23
CA CYS A 140 12.64 12.40 -1.33
C CYS A 140 11.59 12.24 -2.44
N CYS A 141 10.95 13.33 -2.85
CA CYS A 141 9.92 13.33 -3.91
C CYS A 141 10.51 13.55 -5.32
N ASN A 142 11.80 13.31 -5.48
CA ASN A 142 12.51 13.26 -6.75
C ASN A 142 13.79 12.42 -6.58
N ASN A 143 14.55 12.29 -7.66
CA ASN A 143 15.82 11.55 -7.72
C ASN A 143 17.07 12.44 -7.62
N ASP A 144 16.95 13.71 -7.18
CA ASP A 144 18.07 14.65 -7.20
C ASP A 144 19.21 14.26 -6.25
N HIS A 145 18.90 13.55 -5.17
CA HIS A 145 19.88 13.02 -4.22
C HIS A 145 20.63 11.79 -4.75
N LEU A 146 20.17 11.17 -5.85
CA LEU A 146 20.80 9.99 -6.46
C LEU A 146 22.00 10.31 -7.36
N ARG A 147 22.38 11.57 -7.46
CA ARG A 147 23.46 12.02 -8.35
C ARG A 147 24.82 11.59 -7.83
N GLU A 148 25.70 11.17 -8.75
CA GLU A 148 27.10 10.86 -8.46
C GLU A 148 27.82 12.09 -7.87
N ILE A 149 28.48 11.91 -6.73
CA ILE A 149 29.30 12.96 -6.11
C ILE A 149 30.75 12.47 -6.08
N LYS A 150 31.59 13.10 -6.91
CA LYS A 150 33.06 12.88 -6.94
C LYS A 150 33.48 11.43 -7.20
N GLY A 151 32.87 10.72 -8.15
CA GLY A 151 33.23 9.33 -8.45
C GLY A 151 32.59 8.30 -7.52
N VAL A 152 31.69 8.72 -6.63
CA VAL A 152 30.98 7.84 -5.70
C VAL A 152 29.49 7.96 -5.99
N TYR A 153 28.89 6.86 -6.42
CA TYR A 153 27.44 6.74 -6.53
C TYR A 153 26.86 6.56 -5.12
N PRO A 154 25.72 7.21 -4.80
CA PRO A 154 24.96 6.84 -3.61
C PRO A 154 24.63 5.34 -3.70
N VAL A 155 24.97 4.61 -2.63
CA VAL A 155 24.75 3.16 -2.57
C VAL A 155 23.26 2.93 -2.39
N VAL A 156 22.71 2.05 -3.21
CA VAL A 156 21.30 1.67 -3.17
C VAL A 156 21.24 0.19 -2.83
N TYR A 157 20.55 -0.09 -1.73
CA TYR A 157 20.08 -1.40 -1.29
C TYR A 157 21.16 -2.43 -0.91
N ARG A 158 21.10 -2.97 0.32
CA ARG A 158 21.89 -4.13 0.75
C ARG A 158 20.99 -5.16 1.44
N SER A 159 20.19 -5.86 0.65
CA SER A 159 19.53 -7.08 1.09
C SER A 159 20.53 -8.21 1.39
N THR A 160 20.18 -9.06 2.36
CA THR A 160 20.94 -10.30 2.63
C THR A 160 20.77 -11.37 1.54
N VAL A 161 19.72 -11.24 0.71
CA VAL A 161 19.40 -12.10 -0.44
C VAL A 161 20.09 -11.60 -1.71
N TYR A 162 20.26 -10.28 -1.87
CA TYR A 162 21.00 -9.65 -2.97
C TYR A 162 22.20 -8.84 -2.48
N PRO A 163 23.34 -9.49 -2.15
CA PRO A 163 24.53 -8.81 -1.65
C PRO A 163 25.29 -8.01 -2.72
N ASP A 164 24.99 -8.25 -4.00
CA ASP A 164 25.60 -7.57 -5.13
C ASP A 164 24.81 -6.29 -5.43
N MET A 165 25.29 -5.18 -4.85
CA MET A 165 24.83 -3.82 -5.13
C MET A 165 24.66 -3.61 -6.63
N LEU A 166 23.44 -3.34 -7.10
CA LEU A 166 23.29 -2.67 -8.38
C LEU A 166 23.66 -1.21 -8.14
N LEU A 167 24.82 -0.79 -8.65
CA LEU A 167 24.99 0.63 -8.98
C LEU A 167 23.75 0.99 -9.79
N ILE A 168 22.92 1.94 -9.35
CA ILE A 168 21.93 2.55 -10.24
C ILE A 168 22.76 3.03 -11.43
N PRO A 169 22.68 2.38 -12.61
CA PRO A 169 23.31 2.90 -13.80
C PRO A 169 22.79 4.32 -13.95
N ALA A 170 23.61 5.28 -14.39
CA ALA A 170 23.18 6.69 -14.52
C ALA A 170 21.89 6.89 -15.37
N GLU A 171 21.42 5.83 -16.04
CA GLU A 171 20.22 5.73 -16.85
C GLU A 171 18.97 5.20 -16.11
N ASP A 172 19.07 4.58 -14.93
CA ASP A 172 17.94 4.02 -14.12
C ASP A 172 17.48 4.96 -12.99
N ASN A 173 17.82 6.26 -13.09
CA ASN A 173 17.37 7.28 -12.16
C ASN A 173 15.86 7.52 -12.34
N CYS A 174 15.02 6.68 -11.74
CA CYS A 174 13.58 6.70 -12.02
C CYS A 174 13.30 6.56 -13.52
N ASP A 175 13.79 5.47 -14.11
CA ASP A 175 13.38 5.11 -15.46
C ASP A 175 11.86 4.87 -15.50
N GLY A 176 11.26 4.98 -16.69
CA GLY A 176 9.83 5.23 -16.88
C GLY A 176 8.84 4.19 -16.32
N ASN A 177 9.29 3.16 -15.61
CA ASN A 177 8.45 2.19 -14.91
C ASN A 177 8.64 2.18 -13.38
N LEU A 178 9.74 2.73 -12.85
CA LEU A 178 9.99 2.74 -11.41
C LEU A 178 9.22 3.88 -10.74
N ARG A 179 8.39 3.53 -9.75
CA ARG A 179 7.52 4.49 -9.08
C ARG A 179 8.12 5.03 -7.78
N ALA A 180 8.72 4.15 -7.00
CA ALA A 180 9.47 4.48 -5.79
C ALA A 180 10.56 3.43 -5.56
N MET A 181 11.47 3.70 -4.62
CA MET A 181 12.48 2.74 -4.16
C MET A 181 12.91 3.08 -2.73
N MET A 182 13.23 2.06 -1.93
CA MET A 182 13.86 2.18 -0.63
C MET A 182 15.39 2.00 -0.73
N GLN A 183 16.14 2.84 -0.02
CA GLN A 183 17.61 2.82 0.00
C GLN A 183 18.12 2.78 1.43
N GLU A 184 19.17 1.99 1.66
CA GLU A 184 19.85 1.87 2.95
C GLU A 184 21.28 2.42 2.83
N THR A 185 21.69 3.31 3.75
CA THR A 185 23.08 3.82 3.73
C THR A 185 24.06 2.96 4.55
N THR A 186 25.21 2.60 3.95
CA THR A 186 26.16 1.58 4.47
C THR A 186 26.96 1.94 5.74
N THR A 187 26.92 3.19 6.19
CA THR A 187 27.75 3.65 7.33
C THR A 187 26.94 4.00 8.58
N PHE A 188 25.65 4.28 8.38
CA PHE A 188 24.61 4.47 9.39
C PHE A 188 23.34 4.02 8.68
N THR A 189 22.64 2.96 9.09
CA THR A 189 21.39 2.57 8.41
C THR A 189 20.42 3.75 8.52
N ARG A 190 20.21 4.42 7.39
CA ARG A 190 19.18 5.45 7.21
C ARG A 190 18.37 4.96 6.04
N ASP A 191 17.10 4.72 6.31
CA ASP A 191 16.14 4.29 5.31
C ASP A 191 15.71 5.56 4.56
N ILE A 192 15.96 5.58 3.24
CA ILE A 192 15.60 6.69 2.36
C ILE A 192 14.65 6.15 1.30
N MET A 193 13.40 6.60 1.36
CA MET A 193 12.43 6.37 0.31
C MET A 193 12.55 7.45 -0.75
N THR A 194 12.81 7.04 -1.99
CA THR A 194 12.79 7.92 -3.15
C THR A 194 11.52 7.67 -3.92
N ILE A 195 10.73 8.71 -4.15
CA ILE A 195 9.56 8.66 -5.02
C ILE A 195 9.92 9.32 -6.34
N CYS A 196 9.63 8.62 -7.42
CA CYS A 196 9.99 9.07 -8.75
C CYS A 196 9.11 10.26 -9.18
N PRO A 197 9.69 11.29 -9.84
CA PRO A 197 8.98 12.54 -10.13
C PRO A 197 7.62 12.37 -10.83
N ASP A 198 7.54 11.40 -11.74
CA ASP A 198 6.34 11.14 -12.55
C ASP A 198 5.25 10.37 -11.80
N SER A 199 5.51 9.94 -10.56
CA SER A 199 4.55 9.20 -9.73
C SER A 199 3.67 10.11 -8.88
N LEU A 200 4.10 11.33 -8.58
CA LEU A 200 3.36 12.21 -7.67
C LEU A 200 2.50 13.23 -8.44
N PRO A 201 1.33 13.60 -7.89
CA PRO A 201 0.53 14.66 -8.48
C PRO A 201 1.28 16.00 -8.38
N MET A 202 1.64 16.58 -9.52
CA MET A 202 2.28 17.89 -9.57
C MET A 202 1.26 19.02 -9.57
N THR A 203 1.63 20.15 -8.98
CA THR A 203 0.81 21.38 -8.94
C THR A 203 0.71 22.11 -10.29
N ASN A 204 1.44 21.67 -11.32
CA ASN A 204 1.39 22.27 -12.66
C ASN A 204 0.45 21.48 -13.60
N PRO A 205 -0.73 22.01 -13.95
CA PRO A 205 -1.72 21.33 -14.80
C PRO A 205 -1.33 21.23 -16.27
N ASP A 206 -0.22 21.86 -16.71
CA ASP A 206 0.19 21.89 -18.12
C ASP A 206 1.00 20.65 -18.56
N THR A 207 1.30 19.72 -17.65
CA THR A 207 1.93 18.43 -17.94
C THR A 207 0.98 17.31 -17.54
N GLU A 208 0.18 16.82 -18.49
CA GLU A 208 -0.56 15.56 -18.37
C GLU A 208 0.46 14.41 -18.37
N TYR A 209 0.98 14.05 -17.20
CA TYR A 209 1.59 12.74 -17.03
C TYR A 209 0.45 11.73 -16.85
N GLU A 210 0.24 10.88 -17.85
CA GLU A 210 -0.81 9.84 -17.88
C GLU A 210 -0.64 8.77 -16.77
N GLU A 211 0.41 8.88 -15.97
CA GLU A 211 0.92 7.81 -15.11
C GLU A 211 1.11 8.21 -13.64
N ALA A 212 0.73 9.43 -13.24
CA ALA A 212 0.85 9.87 -11.85
C ALA A 212 -0.18 9.19 -10.94
N TRP A 213 0.13 9.09 -9.65
CA TRP A 213 -0.81 8.71 -8.60
C TRP A 213 -1.82 9.83 -8.37
N ILE A 214 -2.89 9.79 -9.16
CA ILE A 214 -3.96 10.79 -9.16
C ILE A 214 -5.10 10.44 -8.20
N ALA A 215 -5.12 9.21 -7.69
CA ALA A 215 -6.18 8.69 -6.84
C ALA A 215 -5.62 8.15 -5.52
N HIS A 216 -6.56 7.82 -4.63
CA HIS A 216 -6.29 7.12 -3.38
C HIS A 216 -7.10 5.85 -3.35
N ILE A 217 -6.49 4.80 -2.80
CA ILE A 217 -7.09 3.47 -2.80
C ILE A 217 -8.44 3.42 -2.06
N ASP A 218 -8.68 4.32 -1.10
CA ASP A 218 -9.95 4.40 -0.35
C ASP A 218 -11.15 4.88 -1.20
N GLN A 219 -10.90 5.46 -2.38
CA GLN A 219 -11.96 5.84 -3.31
C GLN A 219 -12.65 4.61 -3.92
N TYR A 220 -11.96 3.46 -3.92
CA TYR A 220 -12.47 2.20 -4.43
C TYR A 220 -13.26 1.41 -3.37
N ASP A 221 -13.25 1.80 -2.08
CA ASP A 221 -14.04 1.16 -0.99
C ASP A 221 -15.56 1.22 -1.22
N THR A 222 -16.02 2.20 -2.00
CA THR A 222 -17.46 2.48 -2.20
C THR A 222 -17.96 2.12 -3.60
N GLY A 223 -17.07 1.61 -4.47
CA GLY A 223 -17.44 1.18 -5.81
C GLY A 223 -18.47 0.06 -5.75
N SER A 224 -19.55 0.17 -6.52
CA SER A 224 -20.45 -0.97 -6.70
C SER A 224 -19.71 -2.12 -7.37
N LEU A 225 -20.07 -3.37 -7.04
CA LEU A 225 -19.61 -4.60 -7.73
C LEU A 225 -19.44 -4.41 -9.24
N THR A 226 -20.43 -3.83 -9.90
CA THR A 226 -20.47 -3.62 -11.35
C THR A 226 -19.52 -2.53 -11.86
N GLY A 227 -19.09 -1.62 -10.98
CA GLY A 227 -18.13 -0.55 -11.29
C GLY A 227 -16.68 -0.98 -11.11
N ILE A 228 -16.41 -1.92 -10.20
CA ILE A 228 -15.08 -2.54 -10.02
C ILE A 228 -14.93 -3.79 -10.90
N GLN A 229 -16.03 -4.41 -11.33
CA GLN A 229 -16.04 -5.49 -12.32
C GLN A 229 -15.48 -5.01 -13.67
N GLY A 230 -14.18 -5.21 -13.86
CA GLY A 230 -13.46 -4.86 -15.08
C GLY A 230 -12.17 -4.07 -14.84
N GLU A 231 -11.98 -3.52 -13.64
CA GLU A 231 -10.72 -2.91 -13.20
C GLU A 231 -9.86 -4.00 -12.55
N TYR A 232 -8.64 -4.18 -13.03
CA TYR A 232 -7.70 -5.12 -12.42
C TYR A 232 -7.01 -4.44 -11.24
N MET A 233 -6.62 -5.21 -10.21
CA MET A 233 -5.88 -4.66 -9.06
C MET A 233 -4.65 -3.86 -9.53
N ASP A 234 -3.97 -4.31 -10.59
CA ASP A 234 -2.85 -3.59 -11.20
C ASP A 234 -3.23 -2.21 -11.76
N ASP A 235 -4.47 -2.01 -12.25
CA ASP A 235 -4.94 -0.69 -12.73
C ASP A 235 -5.18 0.27 -11.55
N ILE A 236 -5.72 -0.25 -10.44
CA ILE A 236 -5.88 0.52 -9.19
C ILE A 236 -4.51 0.88 -8.64
N VAL A 237 -3.58 -0.08 -8.59
CA VAL A 237 -2.20 0.15 -8.13
C VAL A 237 -1.45 1.12 -9.05
N ALA A 238 -1.69 1.09 -10.35
CA ALA A 238 -1.05 2.04 -11.27
C ALA A 238 -1.48 3.50 -11.01
N THR A 239 -2.70 3.71 -10.51
CA THR A 239 -3.28 5.05 -10.29
C THR A 239 -3.24 5.49 -8.82
N THR A 240 -2.80 4.63 -7.91
CA THR A 240 -2.73 4.86 -6.46
C THR A 240 -1.35 4.51 -5.91
N GLY A 241 -0.80 5.32 -5.02
CA GLY A 241 0.55 5.13 -4.49
C GLY A 241 0.61 4.21 -3.28
N GLU A 242 -0.52 3.89 -2.65
CA GLU A 242 -0.53 3.17 -1.37
C GLU A 242 0.12 1.78 -1.42
N VAL A 243 -0.08 1.02 -2.50
CA VAL A 243 0.51 -0.33 -2.62
C VAL A 243 2.02 -0.24 -2.85
N THR A 244 2.48 0.63 -3.75
CA THR A 244 3.92 0.87 -3.95
C THR A 244 4.57 1.41 -2.67
N LEU A 245 3.96 2.38 -2.01
CA LEU A 245 4.52 2.92 -0.76
C LEU A 245 4.55 1.86 0.34
N LEU A 246 3.52 1.01 0.45
CA LEU A 246 3.51 -0.11 1.38
C LEU A 246 4.62 -1.12 1.07
N HIS A 247 4.80 -1.45 -0.21
CA HIS A 247 5.92 -2.27 -0.69
C HIS A 247 7.25 -1.69 -0.16
N GLU A 248 7.53 -0.42 -0.42
CA GLU A 248 8.79 0.22 -0.01
C GLU A 248 8.96 0.27 1.51
N LEU A 249 7.88 0.47 2.27
CA LEU A 249 7.94 0.43 3.73
C LEU A 249 8.35 -0.95 4.27
N THR A 250 8.12 -2.03 3.52
CA THR A 250 8.53 -3.37 3.95
C THR A 250 10.05 -3.60 3.90
N HIS A 251 10.77 -2.75 3.17
CA HIS A 251 12.23 -2.71 3.06
C HIS A 251 12.91 -1.86 4.16
N THR A 252 12.17 -1.42 5.20
CA THR A 252 12.71 -0.54 6.26
C THR A 252 13.63 -1.29 7.24
N GLU A 253 14.88 -1.55 6.85
CA GLU A 253 15.84 -2.35 7.65
C GLU A 253 16.09 -1.74 9.04
N SER A 254 16.16 -0.42 9.19
CA SER A 254 16.44 0.17 10.51
C SER A 254 15.38 -0.19 11.56
N PHE A 255 14.16 -0.48 11.11
CA PHE A 255 13.04 -0.87 11.96
C PHE A 255 12.87 -2.39 12.09
N PHE A 256 12.99 -3.14 11.00
CA PHE A 256 12.79 -4.60 11.00
C PHE A 256 14.06 -5.40 11.31
N GLY A 257 15.23 -4.80 11.13
CA GLY A 257 16.52 -5.47 11.09
C GLY A 257 16.78 -6.21 9.77
N ALA A 258 18.04 -6.50 9.46
CA ALA A 258 18.49 -7.09 8.19
C ALA A 258 17.79 -8.40 7.77
N SER A 259 17.27 -9.17 8.73
CA SER A 259 16.57 -10.43 8.45
C SER A 259 15.05 -10.32 8.59
N GLY A 260 14.53 -9.14 8.92
CA GLY A 260 13.12 -8.89 9.19
C GLY A 260 12.40 -8.15 8.06
N VAL A 261 13.13 -7.60 7.09
CA VAL A 261 12.55 -6.97 5.89
C VAL A 261 11.91 -8.02 4.98
N LEU A 262 10.94 -7.59 4.18
CA LEU A 262 10.53 -8.35 3.00
C LEU A 262 11.44 -7.96 1.83
N GLU A 263 11.50 -8.81 0.83
CA GLU A 263 12.48 -8.77 -0.25
C GLU A 263 11.76 -8.72 -1.60
N ASP A 264 12.47 -8.30 -2.64
CA ASP A 264 12.00 -8.40 -4.02
C ASP A 264 12.31 -9.79 -4.57
N MET A 265 11.37 -10.71 -4.38
CA MET A 265 11.62 -12.12 -4.67
C MET A 265 11.48 -12.42 -6.17
N PHE A 266 12.32 -13.33 -6.67
CA PHE A 266 12.21 -13.85 -8.02
C PHE A 266 11.24 -15.04 -8.09
N THR A 267 10.49 -15.10 -9.20
CA THR A 267 9.78 -16.30 -9.64
C THR A 267 10.77 -17.39 -10.09
N SER A 268 10.28 -18.60 -10.39
CA SER A 268 11.11 -19.69 -10.90
C SER A 268 11.77 -19.40 -12.25
N GLU A 269 11.30 -18.37 -12.97
CA GLU A 269 11.86 -17.93 -14.25
C GLU A 269 12.91 -16.82 -14.08
N GLU A 270 13.37 -16.56 -12.86
CA GLU A 270 14.31 -15.47 -12.51
C GLU A 270 13.74 -14.06 -12.85
N GLU A 271 12.43 -13.94 -12.97
CA GLU A 271 11.72 -12.66 -13.13
C GLU A 271 11.25 -12.12 -11.78
N ASN A 272 11.39 -10.80 -11.56
CA ASN A 272 10.91 -10.15 -10.34
C ASN A 272 9.41 -10.44 -10.15
N ALA A 273 9.02 -10.81 -8.93
CA ALA A 273 7.62 -11.07 -8.59
C ALA A 273 6.82 -9.77 -8.33
N TYR A 274 6.91 -8.81 -9.26
CA TYR A 274 6.11 -7.58 -9.26
C TYR A 274 4.78 -7.79 -9.96
N ARG A 275 3.74 -7.08 -9.51
CA ARG A 275 2.35 -7.19 -10.00
C ARG A 275 1.64 -8.47 -9.56
N TRP A 276 0.32 -8.43 -9.69
CA TRP A 276 -0.57 -9.50 -9.23
C TRP A 276 -0.23 -10.87 -9.81
N GLU A 277 -0.07 -10.97 -11.13
CA GLU A 277 0.16 -12.25 -11.82
C GLU A 277 1.45 -12.93 -11.34
N LYS A 278 2.54 -12.18 -11.17
CA LYS A 278 3.82 -12.75 -10.74
C LYS A 278 3.82 -13.09 -9.26
N CYS A 279 3.10 -12.35 -8.42
CA CYS A 279 2.83 -12.75 -7.03
C CYS A 279 2.07 -14.09 -6.98
N PHE A 280 1.08 -14.26 -7.85
CA PHE A 280 0.33 -15.51 -7.95
C PHE A 280 1.24 -16.66 -8.42
N ASP A 281 2.05 -16.45 -9.46
CA ASP A 281 2.99 -17.46 -9.97
C ASP A 281 4.00 -17.88 -8.90
N LEU A 282 4.51 -16.91 -8.12
CA LEU A 282 5.43 -17.14 -7.00
C LEU A 282 4.81 -18.07 -5.95
N ALA A 283 3.52 -17.88 -5.66
CA ALA A 283 2.76 -18.63 -4.66
C ALA A 283 2.25 -20.00 -5.14
N ASP A 284 1.88 -20.11 -6.42
CA ASP A 284 1.35 -21.33 -7.01
C ASP A 284 2.46 -22.39 -7.18
N ASN A 285 3.67 -21.96 -7.53
CA ASN A 285 4.81 -22.86 -7.71
C ASN A 285 5.37 -23.39 -6.37
N PRO A 286 5.35 -24.71 -6.11
CA PRO A 286 5.87 -25.30 -4.87
C PRO A 286 7.35 -25.01 -4.57
N GLU A 287 8.18 -24.80 -5.60
CA GLU A 287 9.62 -24.51 -5.45
C GLU A 287 9.88 -23.10 -4.92
N THR A 288 9.00 -22.16 -5.24
CA THR A 288 9.13 -20.75 -4.86
C THR A 288 8.10 -20.28 -3.84
N ARG A 289 7.10 -21.09 -3.49
CA ARG A 289 6.00 -20.69 -2.58
C ARG A 289 6.47 -20.12 -1.25
N ALA A 290 7.55 -20.66 -0.68
CA ALA A 290 8.12 -20.14 0.56
C ALA A 290 8.62 -18.68 0.43
N ASN A 291 8.93 -18.23 -0.78
CA ASN A 291 9.35 -16.87 -1.08
C ASN A 291 8.17 -15.89 -1.07
N ALA A 292 6.94 -16.34 -1.36
CA ALA A 292 5.76 -15.47 -1.32
C ALA A 292 5.54 -14.83 0.06
N VAL A 293 5.86 -15.57 1.14
CA VAL A 293 5.79 -15.06 2.53
C VAL A 293 6.84 -13.98 2.82
N LYS A 294 7.91 -13.93 2.01
CA LYS A 294 9.02 -12.99 2.14
C LYS A 294 8.96 -11.88 1.10
N ASN A 295 8.00 -11.90 0.18
CA ASN A 295 7.96 -10.97 -0.95
C ASN A 295 7.23 -9.68 -0.56
N ALA A 296 7.88 -8.54 -0.73
CA ALA A 296 7.33 -7.21 -0.42
C ALA A 296 6.05 -6.95 -1.21
N GLU A 297 6.06 -7.27 -2.50
CA GLU A 297 4.92 -7.09 -3.39
C GLU A 297 3.72 -7.94 -3.00
N THR A 298 3.95 -9.23 -2.70
CA THR A 298 2.89 -10.15 -2.27
C THR A 298 2.20 -9.64 -1.00
N PHE A 299 2.96 -9.12 -0.05
CA PHE A 299 2.41 -8.52 1.15
C PHE A 299 1.57 -7.28 0.83
N ALA A 300 2.09 -6.36 0.00
CA ALA A 300 1.40 -5.13 -0.36
C ALA A 300 0.08 -5.39 -1.09
N TYR A 301 0.07 -6.30 -2.07
CA TYR A 301 -1.14 -6.71 -2.78
C TYR A 301 -2.13 -7.46 -1.89
N PHE A 302 -1.67 -8.34 -1.01
CA PHE A 302 -2.54 -8.98 -0.04
C PHE A 302 -3.23 -7.95 0.88
N SER A 303 -2.49 -6.93 1.32
CA SER A 303 -3.04 -5.84 2.14
C SER A 303 -4.00 -4.93 1.38
N ALA A 304 -3.77 -4.72 0.08
CA ALA A 304 -4.72 -4.05 -0.80
C ALA A 304 -5.97 -4.91 -1.05
N GLY A 305 -5.86 -6.23 -1.02
CA GLY A 305 -6.97 -7.15 -1.30
C GLY A 305 -8.18 -7.06 -0.35
N LYS A 306 -8.18 -6.18 0.67
CA LYS A 306 -9.42 -5.68 1.31
C LYS A 306 -10.48 -5.29 0.27
N TYR A 307 -10.02 -4.72 -0.84
CA TYR A 307 -10.84 -4.22 -1.95
C TYR A 307 -11.42 -5.34 -2.83
N ASP A 308 -11.00 -6.58 -2.61
CA ASP A 308 -11.30 -7.73 -3.46
C ASP A 308 -12.22 -8.78 -2.82
N SER A 309 -12.75 -8.53 -1.61
CA SER A 309 -13.79 -9.38 -0.98
C SER A 309 -15.10 -9.47 -1.80
N VAL A 310 -15.11 -8.76 -2.92
CA VAL A 310 -16.21 -8.54 -3.87
C VAL A 310 -15.85 -9.07 -5.28
N CYS A 311 -14.58 -9.40 -5.55
CA CYS A 311 -14.02 -9.64 -6.87
C CYS A 311 -13.44 -11.05 -7.03
N ILE A 312 -14.14 -12.08 -6.56
CA ILE A 312 -13.91 -13.47 -7.01
C ILE A 312 -14.45 -13.63 -8.45
N GLY A 313 -13.87 -12.85 -9.35
CA GLY A 313 -13.98 -12.89 -10.79
C GLY A 313 -12.59 -13.03 -11.41
N LEU A 314 -11.62 -13.61 -10.68
CA LEU A 314 -10.34 -14.05 -11.21
C LEU A 314 -10.57 -15.20 -12.20
N ARG A 315 -10.87 -14.84 -13.45
CA ARG A 315 -10.70 -15.73 -14.60
C ARG A 315 -9.51 -15.21 -15.39
N LYS A 316 -8.48 -16.06 -15.46
CA LYS A 316 -7.46 -16.09 -16.50
C LYS A 316 -8.07 -15.66 -17.84
N LYS A 317 -7.42 -14.72 -18.52
CA LYS A 317 -7.36 -14.79 -19.98
C LYS A 317 -6.08 -15.49 -20.35
#